data_AF-A0A5Q4GEC4-F1
#
_entry.id   AF-A0A5Q4GEC4-F1
#
_cell.length_a   1.000
_cell.length_b   1.000
_cell.length_c   1.000
_cell.angle_alpha   90.00
_cell.angle_beta   90.00
_cell.angle_gamma   90.00
#
_symmetry.space_group_name_H-M   'P 1'
#
loop_
_entity.id
_entity.type
_entity.pdbx_description
1 polymer ?
#
loop_
_entity_poly.entity_id
_entity_poly.type
_entity_poly.pdbx_seq_one_letter_code
_entity_poly.pdbx_strand_id
1 'polypeptide(L)'
;MEGAALFGGLAAIERNARRRRAYVRLAEVEARHAERYARELERAGLALPPFEPSMRTRTLLTLARWFGTVAVLPRIALLERADARGYRLDDPDLAPYDEEHANAQWLAEFASFEAGEAMKRLVLRGRRF
;
A
#
# COMPACT_ATOMS: atom_id res chain seq x y z
N MET A 1 -4.11 -1.35 -9.92
CA MET A 1 -2.87 -1.02 -10.70
C MET A 1 -1.98 -0.02 -9.98
N GLU A 2 -2.50 1.11 -9.52
CA GLU A 2 -1.74 2.10 -8.71
C GLU A 2 -1.15 1.51 -7.43
N GLY A 3 -1.93 0.74 -6.66
CA GLY A 3 -1.45 0.07 -5.44
C GLY A 3 -0.28 -0.87 -5.71
N ALA A 4 -0.36 -1.68 -6.78
CA ALA A 4 0.71 -2.60 -7.17
C ALA A 4 2.01 -1.87 -7.49
N ALA A 5 1.93 -0.75 -8.23
CA ALA A 5 3.08 0.08 -8.56
C ALA A 5 3.68 0.77 -7.32
N LEU A 6 2.82 1.27 -6.43
CA LEU A 6 3.25 1.90 -5.18
C LEU A 6 3.94 0.90 -4.25
N PHE A 7 3.30 -0.22 -3.92
CA PHE A 7 3.88 -1.22 -3.03
C PHE A 7 5.08 -1.93 -3.64
N GLY A 8 5.08 -2.20 -4.94
CA GLY A 8 6.24 -2.73 -5.65
C GLY A 8 7.44 -1.77 -5.58
N GLY A 9 7.20 -0.48 -5.79
CA GLY A 9 8.23 0.55 -5.62
C GLY A 9 8.76 0.65 -4.19
N LEU A 10 7.88 0.59 -3.18
CA LEU A 10 8.29 0.58 -1.78
C LEU A 10 9.11 -0.66 -1.42
N ALA A 11 8.74 -1.83 -1.93
CA ALA A 11 9.51 -3.06 -1.76
C ALA A 11 10.92 -2.94 -2.33
N ALA A 12 11.07 -2.33 -3.51
CA ALA A 12 12.37 -2.11 -4.14
C ALA A 12 13.28 -1.15 -3.35
N ILE A 13 12.70 -0.16 -2.66
CA ILE A 13 13.43 0.85 -1.88
C ILE A 13 13.76 0.34 -0.47
N GLU A 14 12.87 -0.45 0.12
CA GLU A 14 12.97 -0.90 1.51
C GLU A 14 14.23 -1.72 1.76
N ARG A 15 14.96 -1.42 2.83
CA ARG A 15 16.18 -2.13 3.25
C ARG A 15 15.90 -3.24 4.26
N ASN A 16 14.86 -3.10 5.10
CA ASN A 16 14.48 -4.10 6.08
C ASN A 16 13.76 -5.27 5.40
N ALA A 17 14.33 -6.48 5.50
CA ALA A 17 13.81 -7.68 4.84
C ALA A 17 12.37 -8.05 5.27
N ARG A 18 11.99 -7.82 6.54
CA ARG A 18 10.63 -8.11 7.03
C ARG A 18 9.62 -7.17 6.37
N ARG A 19 9.93 -5.88 6.31
CA ARG A 19 9.06 -4.86 5.70
C ARG A 19 8.96 -5.02 4.20
N ARG A 20 10.08 -5.30 3.54
CA ARG A 20 10.12 -5.60 2.11
C ARG A 20 9.17 -6.74 1.76
N ARG A 21 9.23 -7.86 2.49
CA ARG A 21 8.31 -8.99 2.29
C ARG A 21 6.84 -8.62 2.46
N ALA A 22 6.55 -7.69 3.37
CA ALA A 22 5.21 -7.17 3.55
C ALA A 22 4.74 -6.36 2.32
N TYR A 23 5.57 -5.44 1.84
CA TYR A 23 5.27 -4.67 0.62
C TYR A 23 5.15 -5.55 -0.63
N VAL A 24 5.98 -6.59 -0.77
CA VAL A 24 5.85 -7.57 -1.87
C VAL A 24 4.47 -8.24 -1.85
N ARG A 25 4.03 -8.73 -0.69
CA ARG A 25 2.70 -9.36 -0.57
C ARG A 25 1.56 -8.41 -0.91
N LEU A 26 1.63 -7.15 -0.48
CA LEU A 26 0.63 -6.14 -0.85
C LEU A 26 0.63 -5.87 -2.35
N ALA A 27 1.81 -5.74 -2.97
CA ALA A 27 1.93 -5.54 -4.40
C ALA A 27 1.31 -6.70 -5.20
N GLU A 28 1.49 -7.94 -4.74
CA GLU A 28 0.88 -9.14 -5.33
C GLU A 28 -0.66 -9.14 -5.21
N VAL A 29 -1.21 -8.72 -4.06
CA VAL A 29 -2.66 -8.56 -3.87
C VAL A 29 -3.21 -7.55 -4.87
N GLU A 30 -2.62 -6.36 -4.91
CA GLU A 30 -3.03 -5.27 -5.80
C GLU A 30 -2.90 -5.62 -7.29
N ALA A 31 -1.92 -6.45 -7.64
CA ALA A 31 -1.74 -6.96 -9.00
C ALA A 31 -2.89 -7.90 -9.38
N ARG A 32 -3.31 -8.80 -8.48
CA ARG A 32 -4.48 -9.67 -8.72
C ARG A 32 -5.77 -8.87 -8.92
N HIS A 33 -5.97 -7.80 -8.14
CA HIS A 33 -7.10 -6.88 -8.34
C HIS A 33 -7.04 -6.20 -9.70
N ALA A 34 -5.86 -5.68 -10.10
CA ALA A 34 -5.66 -5.08 -11.41
C ALA A 34 -5.98 -6.06 -12.56
N GLU A 35 -5.54 -7.31 -12.45
CA GLU A 35 -5.83 -8.34 -13.45
C GLU A 35 -7.32 -8.68 -13.53
N ARG A 36 -8.04 -8.70 -12.38
CA ARG A 36 -9.49 -8.92 -12.38
C ARG A 36 -10.19 -7.82 -13.16
N TYR A 37 -9.88 -6.55 -12.89
CA TYR A 37 -10.47 -5.42 -13.62
C TYR A 37 -10.09 -5.43 -15.10
N ALA A 38 -8.85 -5.82 -15.42
CA ALA A 38 -8.43 -5.94 -16.80
C ALA A 38 -9.29 -6.96 -17.57
N ARG A 39 -9.52 -8.13 -16.96
CA ARG A 39 -10.39 -9.17 -17.53
C ARG A 39 -11.85 -8.72 -17.66
N GLU A 40 -12.37 -7.93 -16.74
CA GLU A 40 -13.73 -7.38 -16.82
C GLU A 40 -13.87 -6.36 -17.95
N LEU A 41 -12.88 -5.48 -18.14
CA LEU A 41 -12.86 -4.51 -19.24
C LEU A 41 -12.68 -5.18 -20.61
N GLU A 42 -11.83 -6.20 -20.70
CA GLU A 42 -11.69 -7.02 -21.92
C GLU A 42 -13.00 -7.72 -22.28
N ARG A 43 -13.72 -8.29 -21.30
CA ARG A 43 -15.05 -8.88 -21.52
C ARG A 43 -16.08 -7.86 -21.98
N ALA A 44 -15.96 -6.60 -21.56
CA ALA A 44 -16.77 -5.50 -22.04
C ALA A 44 -16.36 -4.97 -23.43
N GLY A 45 -15.32 -5.54 -24.05
CA GLY A 45 -14.81 -5.12 -25.36
C GLY A 45 -14.05 -3.79 -25.34
N LEU A 46 -13.63 -3.33 -24.16
CA LEU A 46 -12.90 -2.08 -23.99
C LEU A 46 -11.39 -2.34 -23.99
N ALA A 47 -10.65 -1.58 -24.80
CA ALA A 47 -9.20 -1.65 -24.82
C ALA A 47 -8.59 -0.92 -23.62
N LEU A 48 -7.62 -1.56 -22.97
CA LEU A 48 -6.87 -0.99 -21.86
C LEU A 48 -5.64 -0.24 -22.38
N PRO A 49 -5.50 1.07 -22.10
CA PRO A 49 -4.25 1.76 -22.37
C PRO A 49 -3.13 1.21 -21.47
N PRO A 50 -1.85 1.37 -21.88
CA PRO A 50 -0.72 1.02 -21.02
C PRO A 50 -0.82 1.75 -19.68
N PHE A 51 -0.60 1.02 -18.60
CA PHE A 51 -0.63 1.61 -17.26
C PHE A 51 0.60 2.49 -17.03
N GLU A 52 0.35 3.74 -16.64
CA GLU A 52 1.38 4.63 -16.12
C GLU A 52 1.10 5.00 -14.66
N PRO A 53 2.10 4.88 -13.74
CA PRO A 53 1.92 5.33 -12.37
C PRO A 53 1.65 6.83 -12.31
N SER A 54 0.62 7.21 -11.56
CA SER A 54 0.23 8.58 -11.32
C SER A 54 1.35 9.42 -10.72
N MET A 55 1.29 10.74 -10.93
CA MET A 55 2.20 11.70 -10.29
C MET A 55 2.22 11.59 -8.77
N ARG A 56 1.09 11.16 -8.18
CA ARG A 56 0.97 10.88 -6.75
C ARG A 56 1.87 9.71 -6.33
N THR A 57 1.76 8.57 -7.01
CA THR A 57 2.60 7.40 -6.74
C THR A 57 4.08 7.71 -6.95
N ARG A 58 4.41 8.44 -8.03
CA ARG A 58 5.78 8.92 -8.28
C ARG A 58 6.30 9.81 -7.13
N THR A 59 5.47 10.71 -6.61
CA THR A 59 5.82 11.58 -5.47
C THR A 59 6.04 10.77 -4.20
N LEU A 60 5.15 9.84 -3.87
CA LEU A 60 5.26 8.99 -2.68
C LEU A 60 6.54 8.14 -2.71
N LEU A 61 6.85 7.54 -3.85
CA LEU A 61 8.09 6.76 -4.02
C LEU A 61 9.33 7.66 -3.90
N THR A 62 9.27 8.88 -4.41
CA THR A 62 10.36 9.85 -4.25
C THR A 62 10.57 10.20 -2.78
N LEU A 63 9.51 10.51 -2.03
CA LEU A 63 9.61 10.77 -0.59
C LEU A 63 10.13 9.56 0.18
N ALA A 64 9.67 8.36 -0.16
CA ALA A 64 10.12 7.11 0.49
C ALA A 64 11.63 6.85 0.28
N ARG A 65 12.20 7.26 -0.86
CA ARG A 65 13.65 7.16 -1.09
C ARG A 65 14.45 8.07 -0.16
N TRP A 66 13.91 9.22 0.20
CA TRP A 66 14.64 10.26 0.94
C TRP A 66 14.45 10.13 2.45
N PHE A 67 13.22 9.82 2.88
CA PHE A 67 12.84 9.76 4.30
C PHE A 67 12.64 8.34 4.82
N GLY A 68 12.75 7.33 3.94
CA GLY A 68 12.42 5.95 4.24
C GLY A 68 10.94 5.64 3.99
N THR A 69 10.69 4.36 3.71
CA THR A 69 9.38 3.76 3.41
C THR A 69 8.37 3.87 4.55
N VAL A 70 8.81 3.91 5.81
CA VAL A 70 7.94 4.04 6.98
C VAL A 70 7.25 5.41 7.03
N ALA A 71 7.90 6.46 6.52
CA ALA A 71 7.37 7.83 6.55
C ALA A 71 6.08 8.00 5.72
N VAL A 72 5.86 7.13 4.73
CA VAL A 72 4.67 7.20 3.86
C VAL A 72 3.52 6.31 4.34
N LEU A 73 3.76 5.42 5.31
CA LEU A 73 2.76 4.46 5.81
C LEU A 73 1.46 5.12 6.33
N PRO A 74 1.49 6.22 7.10
CA PRO A 74 0.25 6.85 7.57
C PRO A 74 -0.63 7.36 6.42
N ARG A 75 0.00 7.82 5.33
CA ARG A 75 -0.70 8.30 4.13
C ARG A 75 -1.29 7.15 3.32
N ILE A 76 -0.58 6.01 3.26
CA ILE A 76 -1.05 4.79 2.60
C ILE A 76 -2.24 4.20 3.36
N ALA A 77 -2.17 4.10 4.69
CA ALA A 77 -3.29 3.62 5.50
C ALA A 77 -4.56 4.48 5.34
N LEU A 78 -4.41 5.79 5.13
CA LEU A 78 -5.55 6.67 4.85
C LEU A 78 -6.15 6.45 3.46
N LEU A 79 -5.32 6.05 2.47
CA LEU A 79 -5.74 5.76 1.11
C LEU A 79 -6.55 4.47 1.02
N GLU A 80 -6.05 3.40 1.62
CA GLU A 80 -6.75 2.11 1.68
C GLU A 80 -8.14 2.27 2.32
N ARG A 81 -8.26 3.11 3.36
CA ARG A 81 -9.55 3.45 4.00
C ARG A 81 -10.48 4.33 3.15
N ALA A 82 -9.95 5.01 2.13
CA ALA A 82 -10.73 5.83 1.21
C ALA A 82 -11.18 5.01 0.00
N ASP A 83 -10.31 4.16 -0.53
CA ASP A 83 -10.63 3.21 -1.62
C ASP A 83 -11.69 2.19 -1.14
N ALA A 84 -11.53 1.66 0.08
CA ALA A 84 -12.52 0.80 0.73
C ALA A 84 -13.91 1.45 0.92
N ARG A 85 -14.00 2.79 0.91
CA ARG A 85 -15.28 3.53 0.95
C ARG A 85 -15.88 3.79 -0.43
N GLY A 86 -15.09 3.78 -1.49
CA GLY A 86 -15.54 3.98 -2.87
C GLY A 86 -16.37 2.82 -3.43
N TYR A 87 -16.18 1.60 -2.90
CA TYR A 87 -16.93 0.40 -3.29
C TYR A 87 -18.28 0.22 -2.59
N ARG A 88 -18.74 1.19 -1.78
CA ARG A 88 -20.09 1.17 -1.21
C ARG A 88 -21.10 1.70 -2.22
N LEU A 89 -21.34 0.93 -3.27
CA LEU A 89 -22.51 1.05 -4.15
C LEU A 89 -22.99 -0.37 -4.49
N ASP A 90 -23.80 -0.92 -3.59
CA ASP A 90 -24.86 -1.92 -3.84
C ASP A 90 -24.54 -3.21 -4.65
N ASP A 91 -23.38 -3.86 -4.45
CA ASP A 91 -23.07 -5.16 -5.07
C ASP A 91 -22.92 -6.29 -4.01
N PRO A 92 -23.62 -7.44 -4.12
CA PRO A 92 -23.56 -8.56 -3.16
C PRO A 92 -22.31 -9.47 -3.27
N ASP A 93 -21.37 -9.28 -4.21
CA ASP A 93 -20.15 -10.12 -4.36
C ASP A 93 -18.96 -9.72 -3.43
N LEU A 94 -19.25 -9.27 -2.20
CA LEU A 94 -18.38 -8.50 -1.29
C LEU A 94 -17.16 -9.21 -0.66
N ALA A 95 -16.72 -10.38 -1.15
CA ALA A 95 -15.46 -10.98 -0.70
C ALA A 95 -14.22 -10.03 -0.80
N PRO A 96 -14.10 -9.14 -1.82
CA PRO A 96 -12.99 -8.17 -1.92
C PRO A 96 -13.03 -7.06 -0.85
N TYR A 97 -14.21 -6.72 -0.33
CA TYR A 97 -14.38 -5.64 0.65
C TYR A 97 -13.72 -5.98 2.00
N ASP A 98 -13.80 -7.25 2.41
CA ASP A 98 -13.17 -7.73 3.64
C ASP A 98 -11.64 -7.77 3.52
N GLU A 99 -11.09 -8.07 2.34
CA GLU A 99 -9.65 -8.10 2.09
C GLU A 99 -9.02 -6.69 2.12
N GLU A 100 -9.65 -5.69 1.50
CA GLU A 100 -9.16 -4.30 1.54
C GLU A 100 -9.22 -3.71 2.96
N HIS A 101 -10.29 -3.98 3.71
CA HIS A 101 -10.39 -3.56 5.11
C HIS A 101 -9.35 -4.23 6.00
N ALA A 102 -9.08 -5.53 5.79
CA ALA A 102 -8.03 -6.24 6.49
C ALA A 102 -6.64 -5.67 6.17
N ASN A 103 -6.36 -5.33 4.91
CA ASN A 103 -5.11 -4.68 4.50
C ASN A 103 -4.93 -3.30 5.15
N ALA A 104 -5.99 -2.48 5.15
CA ALA A 104 -5.99 -1.16 5.77
C ALA A 104 -5.76 -1.22 7.29
N GLN A 105 -6.40 -2.17 7.97
CA GLN A 105 -6.22 -2.38 9.41
C GLN A 105 -4.80 -2.88 9.72
N TRP A 106 -4.32 -3.88 8.99
CA TRP A 106 -2.98 -4.42 9.15
C TRP A 106 -1.89 -3.36 8.87
N LEU A 107 -2.06 -2.51 7.85
CA LEU A 107 -1.15 -1.39 7.57
C LEU A 107 -1.13 -0.36 8.69
N ALA A 108 -2.28 -0.05 9.29
CA ALA A 108 -2.38 0.88 10.41
C ALA A 108 -1.71 0.31 11.68
N GLU A 109 -1.89 -0.97 11.96
CA GLU A 109 -1.22 -1.68 13.06
C GLU A 109 0.30 -1.75 12.83
N PHE A 110 0.71 -2.10 11.62
CA PHE A 110 2.10 -2.17 11.23
C PHE A 110 2.80 -0.80 11.34
N ALA A 111 2.15 0.28 10.88
CA ALA A 111 2.64 1.64 11.01
C ALA A 111 2.78 2.07 12.48
N SER A 112 1.79 1.73 13.31
CA SER A 112 1.79 2.04 14.75
C SER A 112 2.90 1.28 15.49
N PHE A 113 3.13 0.02 15.13
CA PHE A 113 4.24 -0.79 15.67
C PHE A 113 5.61 -0.20 15.30
N GLU A 114 5.84 0.13 14.03
CA GLU A 114 7.11 0.69 13.57
C GLU A 114 7.37 2.07 14.18
N ALA A 115 6.35 2.91 14.35
CA ALA A 115 6.46 4.20 15.05
C ALA A 115 6.85 4.02 16.53
N GLY A 116 6.26 3.03 17.21
CA GLY A 116 6.61 2.68 18.60
C GLY A 116 8.05 2.18 18.74
N GLU A 117 8.52 1.34 17.82
CA GLU A 117 9.91 0.85 17.81
C GLU A 117 10.92 1.97 17.48
N ALA A 118 10.59 2.87 16.56
CA ALA A 118 11.41 4.05 16.28
C ALA A 118 11.52 4.96 17.52
N MET A 119 10.42 5.20 18.23
CA MET A 119 10.39 5.98 19.46
C MET A 119 11.24 5.35 20.57
N LYS A 120 11.11 4.04 20.80
CA LYS A 120 11.93 3.30 21.78
C LYS A 120 13.43 3.45 21.49
N ARG A 121 13.84 3.34 20.23
CA ARG A 121 15.24 3.53 19.84
C ARG A 121 15.74 4.95 20.10
N LEU A 122 14.89 5.95 19.92
CA LEU A 122 15.23 7.36 20.19
C LEU A 122 15.39 7.60 21.70
N VAL A 123 14.49 7.06 22.52
CA VAL A 123 14.54 7.15 23.99
C VAL A 123 15.73 6.38 24.58
N LEU A 124 16.01 5.17 24.08
CA LEU A 124 17.15 4.37 24.53
C LEU A 124 18.50 4.99 24.14
N ARG A 125 18.54 5.79 23.07
CA ARG A 125 19.73 6.56 22.66
C ARG A 125 19.93 7.82 23.51
N GLY A 126 18.87 8.36 24.11
CA GLY A 126 18.91 9.53 25.00
C GLY A 126 19.24 9.23 26.47
N ARG A 127 19.29 7.97 26.90
CA ARG A 127 19.59 7.54 28.29
C ARG A 127 21.07 7.27 28.58
N ARG A 128 21.99 7.67 27.70
CA ARG A 128 23.42 7.69 28.02
C ARG A 128 23.85 9.14 28.29
N PHE A 129 23.53 9.68 29.45
CA PHE A 129 24.30 10.71 30.18
C PHE A 129 23.81 10.74 31.63
#